data_AF-A0AAD5ALZ8-F1
#
_entry.id   AF-A0AAD5ALZ8-F1
#
_cell.length_a   1.000
_cell.length_b   1.000
_cell.length_c   1.000
_cell.angle_alpha   90.00
_cell.angle_beta   90.00
_cell.angle_gamma   90.00
#
_symmetry.space_group_name_H-M   'P 1'
#
loop_
_entity.id
_entity.type
_entity.pdbx_description
1 polymer ?
#
loop_
_entity_poly.entity_id
_entity_poly.type
_entity_poly.pdbx_seq_one_letter_code
_entity_poly.pdbx_strand_id
1 'polypeptide(L)'
;MEALKSVIQKAARLKRDEGIVHLSSCFQWREFEGDDQRQYIHQEFVYENVMFSVQRGLPWAAVAQIANLSKELLPELRGVKRSEAMSLIQTWLSQCDHLLTPYHHTTMYDFMVKTYIRHQCLYQAFLKKEVNRQCMHSHLEIHVPPHPLPLSEGTDLGVWEKQKALKELMAAETVKLEEIHRLKEQAEAQILSKPQVRLSDLSLEDRLDKQTLESMVRSILQAEVEDVKEILIKEIRASQELLEIRLSQTALHGDGHSSCV
;
A
#
# COMPACT_ATOMS: atom_id res chain seq x y z
N MET A 1 -0.37 -48.11 -29.26
CA MET A 1 0.55 -47.55 -28.24
C MET A 1 1.94 -47.25 -28.78
N GLU A 2 2.56 -48.10 -29.61
CA GLU A 2 3.92 -47.82 -30.14
C GLU A 2 4.03 -46.56 -31.03
N ALA A 3 2.99 -46.22 -31.81
CA ALA A 3 2.97 -44.98 -32.60
C ALA A 3 3.00 -43.72 -31.70
N LEU A 4 2.18 -43.70 -30.64
CA LEU A 4 2.13 -42.60 -29.68
C LEU A 4 3.45 -42.43 -28.94
N LYS A 5 4.09 -43.53 -28.55
CA LYS A 5 5.42 -43.53 -27.92
C LYS A 5 6.49 -42.90 -28.81
N SER A 6 6.53 -43.26 -30.10
CA SER A 6 7.49 -42.65 -31.04
C SER A 6 7.25 -41.14 -31.20
N VAL A 7 6.01 -40.69 -31.16
CA VAL A 7 5.69 -39.25 -31.26
C VAL A 7 6.09 -38.51 -29.99
N ILE A 8 5.82 -39.05 -28.80
CA ILE A 8 6.21 -38.44 -27.53
C ILE A 8 7.74 -38.30 -27.45
N GLN A 9 8.49 -39.31 -27.86
CA GLN A 9 9.96 -39.26 -27.89
C GLN A 9 10.50 -38.17 -28.80
N LYS A 10 9.83 -37.92 -29.95
CA LYS A 10 10.19 -36.82 -30.85
C LYS A 10 9.77 -35.47 -30.26
N ALA A 11 8.56 -35.36 -29.71
CA ALA A 11 8.05 -34.14 -29.08
C ALA A 11 8.95 -33.66 -27.93
N ALA A 12 9.51 -34.59 -27.14
CA ALA A 12 10.43 -34.28 -26.05
C ALA A 12 11.78 -33.67 -26.51
N ARG A 13 12.12 -33.77 -27.80
CA ARG A 13 13.34 -33.19 -28.39
C ARG A 13 13.09 -31.86 -29.11
N LEU A 14 11.83 -31.47 -29.30
CA LEU A 14 11.44 -30.26 -29.99
C LEU A 14 11.32 -29.09 -29.01
N LYS A 15 11.29 -27.87 -29.55
CA LYS A 15 10.89 -26.68 -28.78
C LYS A 15 9.43 -26.82 -28.34
N ARG A 16 9.06 -26.14 -27.25
CA ARG A 16 7.74 -26.25 -26.61
C ARG A 16 6.57 -26.20 -27.60
N ASP A 17 6.48 -25.14 -28.39
CA ASP A 17 5.34 -24.91 -29.28
C ASP A 17 5.28 -25.95 -30.41
N GLU A 18 6.43 -26.32 -30.96
CA GLU A 18 6.55 -27.41 -31.96
C GLU A 18 6.18 -28.77 -31.35
N GLY A 19 6.58 -29.01 -30.10
CA GLY A 19 6.26 -30.21 -29.34
C GLY A 19 4.77 -30.34 -29.04
N ILE A 20 4.09 -29.23 -28.71
CA ILE A 20 2.64 -29.18 -28.51
C ILE A 20 1.93 -29.59 -29.81
N VAL A 21 2.29 -28.97 -30.94
CA VAL A 21 1.68 -29.29 -32.24
C VAL A 21 1.95 -30.76 -32.63
N HIS A 22 3.18 -31.23 -32.43
CA HIS A 22 3.56 -32.59 -32.76
C HIS A 22 2.80 -33.63 -31.93
N LEU A 23 2.69 -33.44 -30.62
CA LEU A 23 1.90 -34.31 -29.74
C LEU A 23 0.41 -34.24 -30.08
N SER A 24 -0.09 -33.04 -30.38
CA SER A 24 -1.50 -32.80 -30.70
C SER A 24 -1.96 -33.54 -31.94
N SER A 25 -1.07 -33.78 -32.91
CA SER A 25 -1.38 -34.55 -34.12
C SER A 25 -1.76 -36.01 -33.86
N CYS A 26 -1.46 -36.56 -32.66
CA CYS A 26 -1.85 -37.92 -32.28
C CYS A 26 -3.30 -38.05 -31.80
N PHE A 27 -3.97 -36.93 -31.53
CA PHE A 27 -5.27 -36.91 -30.87
C PHE A 27 -6.31 -36.23 -31.75
N GLN A 28 -7.55 -36.70 -31.65
CA GLN A 28 -8.71 -35.99 -32.18
C GLN A 28 -9.29 -35.10 -31.09
N TRP A 29 -9.21 -33.78 -31.28
CA TRP A 29 -9.70 -32.77 -30.33
C TRP A 29 -11.13 -32.37 -30.72
N ARG A 30 -12.13 -32.94 -30.05
CA ARG A 30 -13.55 -32.68 -30.36
C ARG A 30 -14.23 -31.78 -29.32
N GLU A 31 -13.61 -31.67 -28.15
CA GLU A 31 -14.20 -31.07 -26.97
C GLU A 31 -14.28 -29.53 -27.05
N PHE A 32 -13.39 -28.92 -27.85
CA PHE A 32 -13.30 -27.48 -28.07
C PHE A 32 -13.24 -27.11 -29.57
N GLU A 33 -13.80 -27.95 -30.43
CA GLU A 33 -13.81 -27.72 -31.88
C GLU A 33 -14.48 -26.36 -32.22
N GLY A 34 -13.80 -25.53 -33.00
CA GLY A 34 -14.24 -24.17 -33.35
C GLY A 34 -13.80 -23.06 -32.37
N ASP A 35 -13.03 -23.37 -31.33
CA ASP A 35 -12.40 -22.39 -30.42
C ASP A 35 -10.89 -22.68 -30.30
N ASP A 36 -10.11 -22.14 -31.24
CA ASP A 36 -8.67 -22.43 -31.38
C ASP A 36 -7.88 -22.12 -30.11
N GLN A 37 -8.25 -21.06 -29.39
CA GLN A 37 -7.60 -20.68 -28.14
C GLN A 37 -7.87 -21.73 -27.06
N ARG A 38 -9.10 -22.27 -27.01
CA ARG A 38 -9.41 -23.35 -26.09
C ARG A 38 -8.79 -24.68 -26.43
N GLN A 39 -8.79 -25.00 -27.71
CA GLN A 39 -8.12 -26.19 -28.17
C GLN A 39 -6.62 -26.14 -27.82
N TYR A 40 -5.96 -25.00 -28.02
CA TYR A 40 -4.54 -24.83 -27.70
C TYR A 40 -4.23 -25.03 -26.21
N ILE A 41 -5.01 -24.46 -25.29
CA ILE A 41 -4.78 -24.63 -23.85
C ILE A 41 -5.03 -26.09 -23.41
N HIS A 42 -5.99 -26.78 -24.03
CA HIS A 42 -6.19 -28.21 -23.78
C HIS A 42 -5.00 -29.04 -24.26
N GLN A 43 -4.46 -28.73 -25.44
CA GLN A 43 -3.26 -29.34 -25.98
C GLN A 43 -2.02 -29.09 -25.09
N GLU A 44 -1.87 -27.85 -24.61
CA GLU A 44 -0.82 -27.45 -23.69
C GLU A 44 -0.92 -28.22 -22.37
N PHE A 45 -2.12 -28.35 -21.80
CA PHE A 45 -2.34 -29.14 -20.59
C PHE A 45 -1.88 -30.60 -20.75
N VAL A 46 -2.21 -31.24 -21.87
CA VAL A 46 -1.75 -32.61 -22.15
C VAL A 46 -0.23 -32.65 -22.33
N TYR A 47 0.33 -31.70 -23.07
CA TYR A 47 1.78 -31.61 -23.28
C TYR A 47 2.56 -31.46 -21.97
N GLU A 48 2.16 -30.57 -21.08
CA GLU A 48 2.84 -30.34 -19.80
C GLU A 48 2.82 -31.59 -18.92
N ASN A 49 1.69 -32.32 -18.87
CA ASN A 49 1.59 -33.59 -18.16
C ASN A 49 2.51 -34.67 -18.72
N VAL A 50 2.59 -34.77 -20.05
CA VAL A 50 3.47 -35.71 -20.74
C VAL A 50 4.94 -35.35 -20.53
N MET A 51 5.31 -34.08 -20.70
CA MET A 51 6.70 -33.63 -20.53
C MET A 51 7.17 -33.79 -19.08
N PHE A 52 6.32 -33.48 -18.11
CA PHE A 52 6.63 -33.74 -16.71
C PHE A 52 6.88 -35.23 -16.45
N SER A 53 6.04 -36.11 -17.02
CA SER A 53 6.21 -37.56 -16.90
C SER A 53 7.53 -38.03 -17.52
N VAL A 54 7.91 -37.49 -18.69
CA VAL A 54 9.20 -37.78 -19.33
C VAL A 54 10.38 -37.31 -18.47
N GLN A 55 10.31 -36.08 -17.94
CA GLN A 55 11.36 -35.50 -17.09
C GLN A 55 11.57 -36.27 -15.78
N ARG A 56 10.50 -36.89 -15.24
CA ARG A 56 10.55 -37.75 -14.05
C ARG A 56 10.99 -39.18 -14.35
N GLY A 57 11.28 -39.51 -15.60
CA GLY A 57 11.83 -40.80 -16.01
C GLY A 57 10.81 -41.94 -16.00
N LEU A 58 9.51 -41.63 -16.19
CA LEU A 58 8.48 -42.66 -16.22
C LEU A 58 8.66 -43.60 -17.43
N PRO A 59 8.26 -44.89 -17.32
CA PRO A 59 8.26 -45.80 -18.45
C PRO A 59 7.40 -45.27 -19.60
N TRP A 60 7.85 -45.46 -20.85
CA TRP A 60 7.15 -44.93 -22.02
C TRP A 60 5.69 -45.38 -22.16
N ALA A 61 5.36 -46.59 -21.69
CA ALA A 61 3.99 -47.08 -21.66
C ALA A 61 3.11 -46.24 -20.70
N ALA A 62 3.64 -45.91 -19.52
CA ALA A 62 2.97 -45.04 -18.55
C ALA A 62 2.81 -43.61 -19.10
N VAL A 63 3.84 -43.07 -19.74
CA VAL A 63 3.78 -41.74 -20.37
C VAL A 63 2.71 -41.68 -21.47
N ALA A 64 2.60 -42.72 -22.31
CA ALA A 64 1.56 -42.82 -23.32
C ALA A 64 0.15 -42.92 -22.71
N GLN A 65 0.00 -43.65 -21.60
CA GLN A 65 -1.26 -43.73 -20.87
C GLN A 65 -1.65 -42.38 -20.27
N ILE A 66 -0.70 -41.68 -19.64
CA ILE A 66 -0.88 -40.32 -19.10
C ILE A 66 -1.32 -39.34 -20.19
N ALA A 67 -0.79 -39.45 -21.40
CA ALA A 67 -1.18 -38.59 -22.52
C ALA A 67 -2.66 -38.77 -22.89
N ASN A 68 -3.11 -40.02 -23.07
CA ASN A 68 -4.50 -40.34 -23.39
C ASN A 68 -5.44 -39.86 -22.28
N LEU A 69 -5.09 -40.20 -21.05
CA LEU A 69 -5.93 -39.92 -19.90
C LEU A 69 -5.97 -38.41 -19.61
N SER A 70 -4.89 -37.65 -19.86
CA SER A 70 -4.85 -36.20 -19.59
C SER A 70 -5.74 -35.45 -20.58
N LYS A 71 -5.88 -36.00 -21.80
CA LYS A 71 -6.81 -35.49 -22.81
C LYS A 71 -8.26 -35.58 -22.31
N GLU A 72 -8.63 -36.69 -21.67
CA GLU A 72 -9.99 -36.93 -21.15
C GLU A 72 -10.27 -36.15 -19.85
N LEU A 73 -9.24 -35.97 -19.01
CA LEU A 73 -9.37 -35.37 -17.69
C LEU A 73 -9.79 -33.90 -17.70
N LEU A 74 -9.19 -33.06 -18.56
CA LEU A 74 -9.46 -31.62 -18.54
C LEU A 74 -10.94 -31.28 -18.83
N PRO A 75 -11.61 -31.90 -19.82
CA PRO A 75 -13.06 -31.77 -20.01
C PRO A 75 -13.87 -32.23 -18.79
N GLU A 76 -13.53 -33.35 -18.16
CA GLU A 76 -14.25 -33.89 -17.00
C GLU A 76 -14.16 -32.97 -15.78
N LEU A 77 -13.07 -32.22 -15.65
CA LEU A 77 -12.87 -31.27 -14.58
C LEU A 77 -13.76 -30.01 -14.72
N ARG A 78 -14.48 -29.83 -15.83
CA ARG A 78 -15.36 -28.67 -16.06
C ARG A 78 -16.51 -28.63 -15.04
N GLY A 79 -16.63 -27.52 -14.32
CA GLY A 79 -17.71 -27.28 -13.36
C GLY A 79 -17.51 -27.92 -11.99
N VAL A 80 -16.46 -28.73 -11.82
CA VAL A 80 -16.21 -29.51 -10.60
C VAL A 80 -15.62 -28.63 -9.49
N LYS A 81 -16.03 -28.87 -8.23
CA LYS A 81 -15.48 -28.16 -7.06
C LYS A 81 -14.04 -28.61 -6.76
N ARG A 82 -13.27 -27.83 -5.99
CA ARG A 82 -11.86 -28.13 -5.68
C ARG A 82 -11.66 -29.51 -5.04
N SER A 83 -12.46 -29.86 -4.04
CA SER A 83 -12.39 -31.15 -3.35
C SER A 83 -12.66 -32.32 -4.30
N GLU A 84 -13.72 -32.20 -5.09
CA GLU A 84 -14.13 -33.19 -6.09
C GLU A 84 -13.09 -33.34 -7.20
N ALA A 85 -12.45 -32.24 -7.63
CA ALA A 85 -11.39 -32.26 -8.63
C ALA A 85 -10.14 -33.00 -8.13
N MET A 86 -9.76 -32.83 -6.86
CA MET A 86 -8.66 -33.59 -6.26
C MET A 86 -8.98 -35.08 -6.21
N SER A 87 -10.20 -35.44 -5.83
CA SER A 87 -10.66 -36.84 -5.85
C SER A 87 -10.65 -37.42 -7.27
N LEU A 88 -11.11 -36.66 -8.28
CA LEU A 88 -11.10 -37.08 -9.67
C LEU A 88 -9.67 -37.35 -10.18
N ILE A 89 -8.73 -36.44 -9.89
CA ILE A 89 -7.31 -36.61 -10.26
C ILE A 89 -6.72 -37.85 -9.57
N GLN A 90 -7.09 -38.11 -8.31
CA GLN A 90 -6.64 -39.29 -7.59
C GLN A 90 -7.20 -40.57 -8.21
N THR A 91 -8.50 -40.65 -8.49
CA THR A 91 -9.13 -41.78 -9.17
C THR A 91 -8.53 -42.01 -10.56
N TRP A 92 -8.22 -40.93 -11.27
CA TRP A 92 -7.58 -40.96 -12.58
C TRP A 92 -6.16 -41.55 -12.51
N LEU A 93 -5.36 -41.15 -11.53
CA LEU A 93 -4.02 -41.70 -11.33
C LEU A 93 -4.07 -43.19 -10.97
N SER A 94 -5.09 -43.61 -10.23
CA SER A 94 -5.28 -45.04 -9.90
C SER A 94 -5.50 -45.92 -11.13
N GLN A 95 -5.99 -45.37 -12.25
CA GLN A 95 -6.10 -46.12 -13.52
C GLN A 95 -4.73 -46.46 -14.13
N CYS A 96 -3.67 -45.76 -13.69
CA CYS A 96 -2.29 -46.00 -14.07
C CYS A 96 -1.49 -46.80 -13.03
N ASP A 97 -2.11 -47.28 -11.94
CA ASP A 97 -1.39 -47.92 -10.82
C ASP A 97 -0.54 -49.13 -11.24
N HIS A 98 -0.97 -49.86 -12.27
CA HIS A 98 -0.24 -51.01 -12.80
C HIS A 98 1.03 -50.63 -13.59
N LEU A 99 1.15 -49.37 -14.04
CA LEU A 99 2.30 -48.86 -14.80
C LEU A 99 3.15 -47.88 -13.99
N LEU A 100 2.65 -47.37 -12.87
CA LEU A 100 3.31 -46.37 -12.03
C LEU A 100 3.81 -46.99 -10.74
N THR A 101 5.03 -46.65 -10.35
CA THR A 101 5.49 -46.93 -8.99
C THR A 101 4.76 -45.99 -8.01
N PRO A 102 4.64 -46.37 -6.72
CA PRO A 102 4.04 -45.50 -5.71
C PRO A 102 4.67 -44.10 -5.66
N TYR A 103 5.98 -44.01 -5.88
CA TYR A 103 6.70 -42.73 -5.96
C TYR A 103 6.24 -41.86 -7.15
N HIS A 104 6.10 -42.46 -8.34
CA HIS A 104 5.64 -41.73 -9.52
C HIS A 104 4.17 -41.29 -9.37
N HIS A 105 3.32 -42.12 -8.77
CA HIS A 105 1.93 -41.76 -8.47
C HIS A 105 1.86 -40.50 -7.59
N THR A 106 2.57 -40.46 -6.46
CA THR A 106 2.59 -39.28 -5.57
C THR A 106 3.16 -38.06 -6.27
N THR A 107 4.20 -38.23 -7.08
CA THR A 107 4.84 -37.11 -7.80
C THR A 107 3.92 -36.50 -8.86
N MET A 108 3.19 -37.33 -9.61
CA MET A 108 2.19 -36.87 -10.58
C MET A 108 1.01 -36.19 -9.90
N TYR A 109 0.54 -36.74 -8.77
CA TYR A 109 -0.53 -36.12 -7.98
C TYR A 109 -0.13 -34.73 -7.48
N ASP A 110 1.06 -34.61 -6.87
CA ASP A 110 1.59 -33.34 -6.38
C ASP A 110 1.75 -32.31 -7.51
N PHE A 111 2.25 -32.74 -8.68
CA PHE A 111 2.31 -31.90 -9.86
C PHE A 111 0.94 -31.35 -10.26
N MET A 112 -0.06 -32.23 -10.40
CA MET A 112 -1.42 -31.85 -10.79
C MET A 112 -2.11 -30.92 -9.79
N VAL A 113 -1.85 -31.12 -8.49
CA VAL A 113 -2.34 -30.20 -7.45
C VAL A 113 -1.65 -28.84 -7.57
N LYS A 114 -0.33 -28.80 -7.80
CA LYS A 114 0.43 -27.54 -7.92
C LYS A 114 0.16 -26.78 -9.22
N THR A 115 -0.18 -27.48 -10.30
CA THR A 115 -0.46 -26.87 -11.61
C THR A 115 -1.95 -26.60 -11.80
N TYR A 116 -2.78 -27.63 -11.83
CA TYR A 116 -4.20 -27.50 -12.11
C TYR A 116 -4.98 -26.93 -10.92
N ILE A 117 -4.88 -27.54 -9.73
CA ILE A 117 -5.72 -27.14 -8.58
C ILE A 117 -5.40 -25.72 -8.10
N ARG A 118 -4.11 -25.34 -8.10
CA ARG A 118 -3.67 -23.96 -7.79
C ARG A 118 -4.30 -22.92 -8.72
N HIS A 119 -4.44 -23.25 -10.00
CA HIS A 119 -4.96 -22.36 -11.03
C HIS A 119 -6.38 -22.73 -11.48
N GLN A 120 -7.12 -23.48 -10.65
CA GLN A 120 -8.44 -24.02 -11.02
C GLN A 120 -9.41 -22.91 -11.44
N CYS A 121 -9.38 -21.74 -10.82
CA CYS A 121 -10.24 -20.62 -11.23
C CYS A 121 -10.00 -20.18 -12.69
N LEU A 122 -8.76 -20.18 -13.16
CA LEU A 122 -8.40 -19.82 -14.52
C LEU A 122 -8.88 -20.89 -15.50
N TYR A 123 -8.61 -22.17 -15.21
CA TYR A 123 -9.11 -23.29 -16.01
C TYR A 123 -10.63 -23.33 -16.04
N GLN A 124 -11.32 -23.07 -14.93
CA GLN A 124 -12.79 -23.05 -14.89
C GLN A 124 -13.39 -21.89 -15.66
N ALA A 125 -12.80 -20.68 -15.56
CA ALA A 125 -13.22 -19.54 -16.37
C ALA A 125 -13.08 -19.85 -17.86
N PHE A 126 -11.98 -20.52 -18.21
CA PHE A 126 -11.73 -20.98 -19.56
C PHE A 126 -12.72 -22.07 -20.01
N LEU A 127 -12.97 -23.10 -19.21
CA LEU A 127 -13.82 -24.25 -19.57
C LEU A 127 -15.31 -23.90 -19.63
N LYS A 128 -15.79 -22.95 -18.83
CA LYS A 128 -17.24 -22.69 -18.67
C LYS A 128 -17.89 -21.90 -19.80
N LYS A 129 -17.15 -21.34 -20.76
CA LYS A 129 -17.62 -20.48 -21.87
C LYS A 129 -18.28 -19.15 -21.44
N GLU A 130 -18.98 -19.13 -20.32
CA GLU A 130 -19.51 -17.94 -19.65
C GLU A 130 -18.49 -17.35 -18.67
N VAL A 131 -17.42 -16.77 -19.20
CA VAL A 131 -16.95 -15.56 -18.51
C VAL A 131 -17.88 -14.50 -19.05
N ASN A 132 -18.84 -14.05 -18.23
CA ASN A 132 -19.46 -12.74 -18.39
C ASN A 132 -18.29 -11.75 -18.35
N ARG A 133 -17.63 -11.58 -19.51
CA ARG A 133 -16.68 -10.51 -19.75
C ARG A 133 -17.54 -9.27 -19.87
N GLN A 134 -18.08 -8.82 -18.73
CA GLN A 134 -17.99 -7.41 -18.43
C GLN A 134 -16.50 -7.11 -18.36
N CYS A 135 -15.84 -7.08 -19.53
CA CYS A 135 -14.55 -6.48 -19.67
C CYS A 135 -14.83 -5.04 -19.27
N MET A 136 -14.56 -4.72 -18.01
CA MET A 136 -14.53 -3.35 -17.57
C MET A 136 -13.35 -2.77 -18.33
N HIS A 137 -13.64 -2.24 -19.52
CA HIS A 137 -12.75 -1.36 -20.26
C HIS A 137 -12.68 -0.06 -19.45
N SER A 138 -12.05 -0.14 -18.29
CA SER A 138 -11.64 1.02 -17.52
C SER A 138 -10.50 1.63 -18.32
N HIS A 139 -10.79 2.70 -19.06
CA HIS A 139 -9.75 3.58 -19.58
C HIS A 139 -9.02 4.16 -18.37
N LEU A 140 -7.92 3.52 -18.00
CA LEU A 140 -7.02 4.03 -16.98
C LEU A 140 -6.05 4.96 -17.70
N GLU A 141 -6.27 6.26 -17.60
CA GLU A 141 -5.30 7.25 -18.04
C GLU A 141 -4.08 7.16 -17.11
N ILE A 142 -3.03 6.50 -17.58
CA ILE A 142 -1.75 6.45 -16.88
C ILE A 142 -1.08 7.81 -17.10
N HIS A 143 -1.29 8.73 -16.17
CA HIS A 143 -0.58 10.00 -16.18
C HIS A 143 0.89 9.77 -15.86
N VAL A 144 1.76 10.20 -16.77
CA VAL A 144 3.20 10.24 -16.52
C VAL A 144 3.46 11.33 -15.48
N PRO A 145 4.21 11.06 -14.40
CA PRO A 145 4.59 12.10 -13.46
C PRO A 145 5.31 13.22 -14.22
N PRO A 146 5.07 14.50 -13.86
CA PRO A 146 5.73 15.61 -14.52
C PRO A 146 7.25 15.43 -14.47
N HIS A 147 7.93 15.75 -15.57
CA HIS A 147 9.37 15.63 -15.65
C HIS A 147 10.02 16.48 -14.54
N PRO A 148 10.96 15.92 -13.77
CA PRO A 148 11.65 16.70 -12.75
C PRO A 148 12.38 17.85 -13.42
N LEU A 149 12.37 19.00 -12.77
CA LEU A 149 13.10 20.18 -13.20
C LEU A 149 14.60 19.87 -13.26
N PRO A 150 15.35 20.52 -14.17
CA PRO A 150 16.78 20.32 -14.28
C PRO A 150 17.50 20.68 -12.97
N LEU A 151 18.61 20.00 -12.69
CA LEU A 151 19.38 20.21 -11.46
C LEU A 151 19.92 21.65 -11.32
N SER A 152 20.01 22.39 -12.42
CA SER A 152 20.34 23.83 -12.44
C SER A 152 19.30 24.71 -11.74
N GLU A 153 18.06 24.25 -11.61
CA GLU A 153 17.01 24.89 -10.83
C GLU A 153 16.99 24.41 -9.37
N GLY A 154 17.88 23.49 -9.02
CA GLY A 154 18.07 23.04 -7.65
C GLY A 154 18.63 24.15 -6.76
N THR A 155 18.15 24.22 -5.52
CA THR A 155 18.78 25.02 -4.48
C THR A 155 19.86 24.19 -3.80
N ASP A 156 21.04 24.78 -3.56
CA ASP A 156 22.08 24.13 -2.75
C ASP A 156 21.54 23.74 -1.36
N LEU A 157 22.01 22.62 -0.84
CA LEU A 157 21.51 22.07 0.43
C LEU A 157 21.70 23.07 1.58
N GLY A 158 22.85 23.74 1.67
CA GLY A 158 23.12 24.72 2.72
C GLY A 158 22.26 25.97 2.58
N VAL A 159 21.99 26.41 1.34
CA VAL A 159 21.07 27.53 1.08
C VAL A 159 19.64 27.15 1.46
N TRP A 160 19.21 25.93 1.14
CA TRP A 160 17.87 25.44 1.46
C TRP A 160 17.65 25.31 2.97
N GLU A 161 18.63 24.75 3.71
CA GLU A 161 18.57 24.63 5.16
C GLU A 161 18.48 26.01 5.83
N LYS A 162 19.27 26.98 5.37
CA LYS A 162 19.19 28.37 5.84
C LYS A 162 17.83 29.00 5.56
N GLN A 163 17.29 28.82 4.35
CA GLN A 163 15.96 29.33 3.99
C GLN A 163 14.85 28.68 4.82
N LYS A 164 14.97 27.39 5.12
CA LYS A 164 14.01 26.67 5.96
C LYS A 164 14.06 27.20 7.40
N ALA A 165 15.25 27.30 7.99
CA ALA A 165 15.44 27.85 9.34
C ALA A 165 14.92 29.29 9.43
N LEU A 166 15.15 30.10 8.40
CA LEU A 166 14.64 31.47 8.37
C LEU A 166 13.10 31.53 8.32
N LYS A 167 12.46 30.67 7.52
CA LYS A 167 10.99 30.57 7.48
C LYS A 167 10.41 30.16 8.83
N GLU A 168 11.04 29.22 9.51
CA GLU A 168 10.63 28.79 10.86
C GLU A 168 10.75 29.95 11.87
N LEU A 169 11.86 30.70 11.84
CA LEU A 169 12.05 31.87 12.69
C LEU A 169 11.06 33.01 12.38
N MET A 170 10.73 33.25 11.11
CA MET A 170 9.72 34.24 10.74
C MET A 170 8.33 33.84 11.26
N ALA A 171 7.96 32.56 11.15
CA ALA A 171 6.71 32.07 11.72
C ALA A 171 6.69 32.23 13.26
N ALA A 172 7.78 31.87 13.94
CA ALA A 172 7.90 32.05 15.38
C ALA A 172 7.79 33.53 15.81
N GLU A 173 8.39 34.45 15.05
CA GLU A 173 8.28 35.89 15.29
C GLU A 173 6.82 36.37 15.20
N THR A 174 6.06 35.95 14.17
CA THR A 174 4.66 36.36 14.04
C THR A 174 3.80 35.89 15.22
N VAL A 175 4.05 34.68 15.71
CA VAL A 175 3.36 34.13 16.89
C VAL A 175 3.70 34.94 18.15
N LYS A 176 4.97 35.33 18.33
CA LYS A 176 5.40 36.12 19.49
C LYS A 176 4.86 37.54 19.47
N LEU A 177 4.79 38.18 18.30
CA LEU A 177 4.18 39.50 18.15
C LEU A 177 2.69 39.48 18.53
N GLU A 178 1.95 38.46 18.08
CA GLU A 178 0.54 38.29 18.42
C GLU A 178 0.35 38.01 19.92
N GLU A 179 1.22 37.19 20.52
CA GLU A 179 1.21 36.95 21.97
C GLU A 179 1.41 38.24 22.77
N ILE A 180 2.39 39.07 22.39
CA ILE A 180 2.66 40.37 23.03
C ILE A 180 1.45 41.30 22.86
N HIS A 181 0.88 41.37 21.66
CA HIS A 181 -0.31 42.19 21.40
C HIS A 181 -1.47 41.79 22.32
N ARG A 182 -1.80 40.50 22.38
CA ARG A 182 -2.85 39.96 23.25
C ARG A 182 -2.58 40.24 24.73
N LEU A 183 -1.32 40.12 25.19
CA LEU A 183 -0.96 40.42 26.58
C LEU A 183 -1.16 41.90 26.92
N LYS A 184 -0.86 42.81 25.98
CA LYS A 184 -1.13 44.25 26.14
C LYS A 184 -2.62 44.54 26.23
N GLU A 185 -3.43 44.00 25.32
CA GLU A 185 -4.89 44.13 25.37
C GLU A 185 -5.46 43.58 26.68
N GLN A 186 -4.93 42.44 27.15
CA GLN A 186 -5.33 41.87 28.44
C GLN A 186 -4.96 42.78 29.60
N ALA A 187 -3.76 43.37 29.62
CA ALA A 187 -3.35 44.31 30.67
C ALA A 187 -4.24 45.56 30.68
N GLU A 188 -4.53 46.14 29.52
CA GLU A 188 -5.43 47.30 29.38
C GLU A 188 -6.85 46.97 29.86
N ALA A 189 -7.38 45.82 29.46
CA ALA A 189 -8.70 45.37 29.90
C ALA A 189 -8.75 45.15 31.42
N GLN A 190 -7.70 44.59 32.03
CA GLN A 190 -7.62 44.41 33.48
C GLN A 190 -7.54 45.75 34.22
N ILE A 191 -6.79 46.74 33.69
CA ILE A 191 -6.72 48.09 34.28
C ILE A 191 -8.07 48.82 34.20
N LEU A 192 -8.78 48.70 33.07
CA LEU A 192 -9.99 49.48 32.80
C LEU A 192 -11.29 48.88 33.39
N SER A 193 -11.44 47.55 33.40
CA SER A 193 -12.74 46.91 33.64
C SER A 193 -12.85 46.16 34.97
N LYS A 194 -11.80 45.48 35.43
CA LYS A 194 -11.84 44.66 36.65
C LYS A 194 -12.10 45.44 37.94
N PRO A 195 -11.52 46.65 38.16
CA PRO A 195 -11.76 47.41 39.38
C PRO A 195 -13.24 47.79 39.53
N GLN A 196 -13.90 48.18 38.44
CA GLN A 196 -15.33 48.55 38.46
C GLN A 196 -16.21 47.35 38.78
N VAL A 197 -15.96 46.19 38.18
CA VAL A 197 -16.76 44.97 38.42
C VAL A 197 -16.61 44.50 39.87
N ARG A 198 -15.38 44.35 40.37
CA ARG A 198 -15.17 43.85 41.75
C ARG A 198 -15.61 44.84 42.84
N LEU A 199 -15.59 46.15 42.56
CA LEU A 199 -16.16 47.15 43.47
C LEU A 199 -17.69 47.16 43.43
N SER A 200 -18.30 46.81 42.30
CA SER A 200 -19.77 46.71 42.14
C SER A 200 -20.35 45.44 42.78
N ASP A 201 -19.56 44.38 42.89
CA ASP A 201 -19.92 43.12 43.57
C ASP A 201 -19.96 43.23 45.11
N LEU A 202 -19.52 44.37 45.67
CA LEU A 202 -19.63 44.66 47.10
C LEU A 202 -21.08 45.04 47.44
N SER A 203 -21.88 44.08 47.89
CA SER A 203 -23.22 44.35 48.41
C SER A 203 -23.13 45.22 49.69
N LEU A 204 -23.52 46.49 49.56
CA LEU A 204 -23.48 47.54 50.59
C LEU A 204 -24.68 47.45 51.56
N GLU A 205 -25.11 46.25 51.93
CA GLU A 205 -26.34 46.06 52.71
C GLU A 205 -26.18 46.16 54.23
N ASP A 206 -24.96 46.32 54.76
CA ASP A 206 -24.75 46.51 56.21
C ASP A 206 -23.74 47.62 56.56
N ARG A 207 -23.91 48.23 57.74
CA ARG A 207 -23.05 49.30 58.28
C ARG A 207 -21.62 48.78 58.51
N LEU A 208 -20.83 48.77 57.45
CA LEU A 208 -19.42 48.38 57.47
C LEU A 208 -18.59 49.38 58.26
N ASP A 209 -17.80 48.88 59.21
CA ASP A 209 -16.80 49.67 59.92
C ASP A 209 -15.70 50.16 58.96
N LYS A 210 -15.22 51.39 59.19
CA LYS A 210 -14.25 52.05 58.32
C LYS A 210 -12.97 51.22 58.13
N GLN A 211 -12.54 50.53 59.19
CA GLN A 211 -11.31 49.74 59.16
C GLN A 211 -11.46 48.46 58.33
N THR A 212 -12.65 47.87 58.32
CA THR A 212 -12.99 46.68 57.52
C THR A 212 -13.13 47.01 56.04
N LEU A 213 -13.68 48.18 55.71
CA LEU A 213 -13.74 48.66 54.33
C LEU A 213 -12.35 48.96 53.77
N GLU A 214 -11.49 49.61 54.56
CA GLU A 214 -10.13 49.94 54.15
C GLU A 214 -9.28 48.68 53.88
N SER A 215 -9.43 47.64 54.71
CA SER A 215 -8.72 46.38 54.51
C SER A 215 -9.20 45.60 53.28
N MET A 216 -10.51 45.61 52.98
CA MET A 216 -11.06 45.02 51.75
C MET A 216 -10.57 45.74 50.49
N VAL A 217 -10.64 47.07 50.47
CA VAL A 217 -10.15 47.86 49.33
C VAL A 217 -8.66 47.61 49.09
N ARG A 218 -7.86 47.57 50.17
CA ARG A 218 -6.44 47.25 50.09
C ARG A 218 -6.18 45.85 49.53
N SER A 219 -6.96 44.85 49.94
CA SER A 219 -6.88 43.48 49.45
C SER A 219 -7.23 43.38 47.96
N ILE A 220 -8.32 44.03 47.53
CA ILE A 220 -8.73 44.08 46.11
C ILE A 220 -7.65 44.76 45.27
N LEU A 221 -7.16 45.93 45.69
CA LEU A 221 -6.10 46.64 44.99
C LEU A 221 -4.81 45.81 44.89
N GLN A 222 -4.45 45.10 45.96
CA GLN A 222 -3.28 44.24 45.96
C GLN A 222 -3.44 43.05 45.01
N ALA A 223 -4.63 42.43 44.95
CA ALA A 223 -4.92 41.37 44.00
C ALA A 223 -4.86 41.86 42.54
N GLU A 224 -5.41 43.04 42.26
CA GLU A 224 -5.35 43.64 40.91
C GLU A 224 -3.91 44.00 40.49
N VAL A 225 -3.12 44.54 41.43
CA VAL A 225 -1.70 44.83 41.17
C VAL A 225 -0.92 43.55 40.87
N GLU A 226 -1.16 42.46 41.60
CA GLU A 226 -0.50 41.19 41.33
C GLU A 226 -0.96 40.55 40.01
N ASP A 227 -2.26 40.62 39.67
CA ASP A 227 -2.79 40.15 38.39
C ASP A 227 -2.14 40.89 37.21
N VAL A 228 -2.07 42.23 37.27
CA VAL A 228 -1.43 43.07 36.24
C VAL A 228 0.08 42.78 36.15
N LYS A 229 0.75 42.69 37.30
CA LYS A 229 2.18 42.34 37.37
C LYS A 229 2.48 41.00 36.70
N GLU A 230 1.63 39.99 36.88
CA GLU A 230 1.80 38.69 36.22
C GLU A 230 1.74 38.82 34.68
N ILE A 231 0.83 39.63 34.15
CA ILE A 231 0.72 39.89 32.71
C ILE A 231 1.99 40.59 32.20
N LEU A 232 2.47 41.64 32.89
CA LEU A 232 3.69 42.34 32.49
C LEU A 232 4.91 41.42 32.50
N ILE A 233 5.03 40.52 33.48
CA ILE A 233 6.12 39.53 33.51
C ILE A 233 6.05 38.61 32.29
N LYS A 234 4.85 38.17 31.88
CA LYS A 234 4.66 37.38 30.65
C LYS A 234 5.01 38.18 29.40
N GLU A 235 4.64 39.46 29.33
CA GLU A 235 4.97 40.34 28.21
C GLU A 235 6.48 40.56 28.07
N ILE A 236 7.18 40.81 29.19
CA ILE A 236 8.65 40.96 29.22
C ILE A 236 9.31 39.69 28.69
N ARG A 237 8.88 38.52 29.16
CA ARG A 237 9.42 37.24 28.71
C ARG A 237 9.18 37.03 27.21
N ALA A 238 7.96 37.25 26.73
CA ALA A 238 7.63 37.13 25.31
C ALA A 238 8.45 38.10 24.45
N SER A 239 8.72 39.31 24.96
CA SER A 239 9.58 40.31 24.29
C SER A 239 11.05 39.90 24.25
N GLN A 240 11.56 39.26 25.31
CA GLN A 240 12.92 38.71 25.33
C GLN A 240 13.07 37.58 24.30
N GLU A 241 12.13 36.63 24.28
CA GLU A 241 12.10 35.55 23.30
C GLU A 241 11.99 36.09 21.86
N LEU A 242 11.20 37.15 21.63
CA LEU A 242 11.14 37.83 20.34
C LEU A 242 12.50 38.43 19.92
N LEU A 243 13.24 39.04 20.86
CA LEU A 243 14.56 39.58 20.59
C LEU A 243 15.56 38.47 20.25
N GLU A 244 15.52 37.34 20.94
CA GLU A 244 16.35 36.16 20.63
C GLU A 244 16.07 35.60 19.23
N ILE A 245 14.79 35.54 18.84
CA ILE A 245 14.38 35.15 17.48
C ILE A 245 14.98 36.10 16.45
N ARG A 246 14.86 37.42 16.66
CA ARG A 246 15.42 38.43 15.74
C ARG A 246 16.93 38.38 15.66
N LEU A 247 17.63 38.15 16.78
CA LEU A 247 19.08 37.95 16.80
C LEU A 247 19.49 36.70 16.01
N SER A 248 18.71 35.63 16.13
CA SER A 248 18.95 34.40 15.36
C SER A 248 18.71 34.62 13.86
N GLN A 249 17.69 35.40 13.49
CA GLN A 249 17.45 35.80 12.10
C GLN A 249 18.60 36.65 11.54
N THR A 250 19.13 37.63 12.28
CA THR A 250 20.22 38.48 11.81
C THR A 250 21.53 37.71 11.69
N ALA A 251 21.81 36.77 12.60
CA ALA A 251 22.95 35.87 12.49
C ALA A 251 22.90 35.03 11.20
N LEU A 252 21.73 34.49 10.86
CA LEU A 252 21.53 33.71 9.64
C LEU A 252 21.63 34.56 8.35
N HIS A 253 21.32 35.86 8.41
CA HIS A 253 21.51 36.80 7.28
C HIS A 253 22.95 37.30 7.15
N GLY A 254 23.65 37.54 8.26
CA GLY A 254 24.99 38.14 8.30
C GLY A 254 26.10 37.28 7.69
N ASP A 255 25.95 35.96 7.73
CA ASP A 255 26.91 35.01 7.13
C ASP A 255 26.93 35.04 5.58
N GLY A 256 26.03 35.79 4.93
CA GLY A 256 25.99 35.95 3.48
C GLY A 256 26.90 37.05 2.90
N HIS A 257 27.49 37.91 3.72
CA HIS A 257 28.31 39.05 3.26
C HIS A 257 29.83 38.87 3.41
N SER A 258 30.30 37.74 3.94
CA SER A 258 31.74 37.51 4.20
C SER A 258 32.46 36.64 3.16
N SER A 259 31.89 36.45 1.95
CA SER A 259 32.52 35.60 0.91
C SER A 259 32.62 36.28 -0.46
N CYS A 260 33.05 37.55 -0.47
CA CYS A 260 33.57 38.22 -1.67
C CYS A 260 34.67 39.21 -1.27
N VAL A 261 35.88 38.68 -1.01
CA VAL A 261 37.17 39.35 -1.28
C VAL A 261 38.12 38.29 -1.80
#